data_AF-A0A537QJ59-F1
#
_entry.id   AF-A0A537QJ59-F1
#
_cell.length_a   1.000
_cell.length_b   1.000
_cell.length_c   1.000
_cell.angle_alpha   90.00
_cell.angle_beta   90.00
_cell.angle_gamma   90.00
#
_symmetry.space_group_name_H-M   'P 1'
#
loop_
_entity.id
_entity.type
_entity.pdbx_description
1 polymer ?
#
loop_
_entity_poly.entity_id
_entity_poly.type
_entity_poly.pdbx_seq_one_letter_code
_entity_poly.pdbx_strand_id
1 'polypeptide(L)' 'RSDDFAVLTGEDAQYHQALVDGADGGILASAHIETETFANVWKLHEAGDHKAALAAWRSVEELVRLLFSEPSPAPIK' A
#
# COMPACT_ATOMS: atom_id res chain seq x y z
N ARG A 1 -7.31 19.73 7.97
CA ARG A 1 -6.33 18.90 8.71
C ARG A 1 -5.15 19.80 9.06
N SER A 2 -4.51 19.64 10.22
CA SER A 2 -3.26 20.36 10.49
C SER A 2 -2.17 19.80 9.59
N ASP A 3 -1.31 20.65 9.04
CA ASP A 3 -0.21 20.23 8.17
C ASP A 3 0.78 19.28 8.90
N ASP A 4 0.78 19.31 10.23
CA ASP A 4 1.66 18.49 11.08
C ASP A 4 1.11 17.11 11.48
N PHE A 5 -0.06 16.70 10.99
CA PHE A 5 -0.70 15.43 11.39
C PHE A 5 -0.74 14.42 10.25
N ALA A 6 0.10 13.38 10.27
CA ALA A 6 0.12 12.33 9.26
C ALA A 6 -0.96 11.25 9.49
N VAL A 7 -1.57 10.79 8.41
CA VAL A 7 -2.56 9.71 8.32
C VAL A 7 -1.94 8.58 7.49
N LEU A 8 -1.77 7.42 8.11
CA LEU A 8 -1.19 6.24 7.47
C LEU A 8 -2.17 5.08 7.56
N THR A 9 -2.37 4.35 6.47
CA THR A 9 -3.16 3.11 6.52
C THR A 9 -2.34 1.95 7.06
N GLY A 10 -2.98 1.08 7.85
CA GLY A 10 -2.43 -0.23 8.24
C GLY A 10 -3.08 -1.39 7.49
N GLU A 11 -3.95 -1.10 6.51
CA GLU A 11 -4.67 -2.10 5.74
C GLU A 11 -4.02 -2.23 4.35
N ASP A 12 -3.24 -3.30 4.19
CA ASP A 12 -2.50 -3.61 2.96
C ASP A 12 -3.42 -3.64 1.74
N ALA A 13 -4.58 -4.31 1.83
CA ALA A 13 -5.49 -4.49 0.70
C ALA A 13 -6.13 -3.17 0.23
N GLN A 14 -6.14 -2.15 1.09
CA GLN A 14 -6.70 -0.84 0.80
C GLN A 14 -5.63 0.22 0.56
N TYR A 15 -4.36 -0.16 0.44
CA TYR A 15 -3.25 0.81 0.38
C TYR A 15 -3.42 1.88 -0.70
N HIS A 16 -3.64 1.47 -1.95
CA HIS A 16 -3.84 2.42 -3.05
C HIS A 16 -5.08 3.30 -2.83
N GLN A 17 -6.19 2.74 -2.35
CA GLN A 17 -7.41 3.50 -2.10
C GLN A 17 -7.19 4.54 -0.98
N ALA A 18 -6.48 4.17 0.08
CA ALA A 18 -6.16 5.09 1.17
C ALA A 18 -5.32 6.29 0.67
N LEU A 19 -4.35 6.07 -0.22
CA LEU A 19 -3.61 7.17 -0.86
C LEU A 19 -4.54 8.08 -1.66
N VAL A 20 -5.41 7.50 -2.51
CA VAL A 20 -6.43 8.25 -3.28
C VAL A 20 -7.34 9.08 -2.38
N ASP A 21 -7.68 8.57 -1.20
CA ASP A 21 -8.54 9.24 -0.22
C ASP A 21 -7.78 10.28 0.64
N GLY A 22 -6.46 10.44 0.44
CA GLY A 22 -5.64 11.46 1.09
C GLY A 22 -4.83 11.00 2.30
N ALA A 23 -4.57 9.68 2.45
CA ALA A 23 -3.56 9.19 3.37
C ALA A 23 -2.14 9.55 2.86
N ASP A 24 -1.22 9.82 3.78
CA ASP A 24 0.17 10.18 3.44
C ASP A 24 1.05 8.96 3.14
N GLY A 25 0.55 7.75 3.37
CA GLY A 25 1.33 6.53 3.25
C GLY A 25 0.68 5.35 3.96
N GLY A 26 1.49 4.32 4.22
CA GLY A 26 1.04 3.11 4.90
C GLY A 26 2.13 2.43 5.71
N ILE A 27 1.72 1.73 6.77
CA ILE A 27 2.54 0.82 7.56
C ILE A 27 2.07 -0.58 7.19
N LEU A 28 2.74 -1.20 6.23
CA LEU A 28 2.21 -2.37 5.51
C LEU A 28 3.00 -3.63 5.81
N ALA A 29 2.32 -4.75 6.04
CA ALA A 29 2.97 -6.02 6.30
C ALA A 29 3.65 -6.57 5.04
N SER A 30 2.94 -6.55 3.91
CA SER A 30 3.37 -7.03 2.60
C SER A 30 4.53 -6.22 2.02
N ALA A 31 4.75 -4.99 2.51
CA ALA A 31 5.92 -4.20 2.14
C ALA A 31 7.24 -4.79 2.65
N HIS A 32 7.23 -5.77 3.57
CA HIS A 32 8.44 -6.56 3.89
C HIS A 32 8.83 -7.52 2.76
N ILE A 33 7.89 -7.86 1.86
CA ILE A 33 8.12 -8.78 0.74
C ILE A 33 8.39 -8.00 -0.54
N GLU A 34 7.59 -6.96 -0.82
CA GLU A 34 7.62 -6.20 -2.08
C GLU A 34 7.94 -4.71 -1.86
N THR A 35 8.94 -4.40 -1.04
CA THR A 35 9.30 -3.03 -0.62
C THR A 35 9.38 -2.02 -1.77
N GLU A 36 10.06 -2.40 -2.87
CA GLU A 36 10.27 -1.51 -4.01
C GLU A 36 8.95 -1.18 -4.72
N THR A 37 8.09 -2.17 -4.91
CA THR A 37 6.79 -2.02 -5.56
C THR A 37 5.90 -1.07 -4.76
N PHE A 38 5.80 -1.25 -3.44
CA PHE A 38 5.03 -0.35 -2.56
C PHE A 38 5.59 1.07 -2.54
N ALA A 39 6.92 1.23 -2.46
CA ALA A 39 7.57 2.54 -2.53
C ALA A 39 7.32 3.22 -3.88
N ASN A 40 7.25 2.45 -4.98
CA ASN A 40 6.95 2.99 -6.31
C ASN A 40 5.50 3.45 -6.43
N VAL A 41 4.53 2.71 -5.85
CA VAL A 41 3.13 3.15 -5.78
C VAL A 41 3.02 4.53 -5.11
N TRP A 42 3.67 4.70 -3.96
CA TRP A 42 3.69 5.99 -3.25
C TRP A 42 4.32 7.11 -4.09
N LYS A 43 5.51 6.87 -4.68
CA LYS A 43 6.21 7.87 -5.50
C LYS A 43 5.37 8.32 -6.70
N LEU A 44 4.71 7.39 -7.39
CA LEU A 44 3.86 7.70 -8.53
C LEU A 44 2.60 8.45 -8.10
N HIS A 45 2.03 8.10 -6.94
CA HIS A 45 0.91 8.82 -6.35
C HIS A 45 1.27 10.28 -6.02
N GLU A 46 2.38 10.49 -5.31
CA GLU A 46 2.90 11.83 -4.95
C GLU A 46 3.26 12.66 -6.19
N ALA A 47 3.73 12.03 -7.26
CA ALA A 47 4.00 12.69 -8.53
C ALA A 47 2.72 13.05 -9.32
N GLY A 48 1.54 12.65 -8.84
CA GLY A 48 0.25 12.85 -9.51
C GLY A 48 -0.02 11.90 -10.68
N ASP A 49 0.83 10.89 -10.91
CA ASP A 49 0.62 9.87 -11.94
C ASP A 49 -0.26 8.73 -11.41
N HIS A 50 -1.54 9.04 -11.22
CA HIS A 50 -2.51 8.11 -10.66
C HIS A 50 -2.69 6.84 -11.50
N LYS A 51 -2.47 6.91 -12.83
CA LYS A 51 -2.57 5.74 -13.71
C LYS A 51 -1.41 4.78 -13.49
N ALA A 52 -0.19 5.31 -13.43
CA ALA A 52 0.98 4.51 -13.16
C ALA A 52 0.95 3.95 -11.72
N ALA A 53 0.50 4.74 -10.74
CA ALA A 53 0.33 4.29 -9.36
C ALA A 53 -0.65 3.11 -9.26
N LEU A 54 -1.81 3.20 -9.94
CA LEU A 54 -2.78 2.09 -9.99
C LEU A 54 -2.20 0.85 -10.69
N ALA A 55 -1.41 1.02 -11.74
CA ALA A 55 -0.77 -0.10 -12.43
C ALA A 55 0.26 -0.81 -11.52
N ALA A 56 1.09 -0.05 -10.80
CA ALA A 56 2.03 -0.58 -9.82
C ALA A 56 1.33 -1.24 -8.62
N TRP A 57 0.17 -0.72 -8.20
CA TRP A 57 -0.64 -1.37 -7.18
C TRP A 57 -1.17 -2.74 -7.65
N ARG A 58 -1.74 -2.79 -8.85
CA ARG A 58 -2.29 -4.02 -9.43
C ARG A 58 -1.26 -5.12 -9.63
N SER A 59 0.03 -4.79 -9.75
CA SER A 59 1.07 -5.82 -9.84
C SER A 59 1.34 -6.53 -8.51
N VAL A 60 0.92 -5.97 -7.36
CA VAL A 60 1.14 -6.53 -6.02
C VAL A 60 -0.14 -6.88 -5.26
N GLU A 61 -1.30 -6.39 -5.70
CA GLU A 61 -2.61 -6.64 -5.07
C GLU A 61 -2.93 -8.14 -4.88
N GLU A 62 -2.52 -8.98 -5.83
CA GLU A 62 -2.67 -10.44 -5.75
C GLU A 62 -1.86 -11.04 -4.59
N LEU A 63 -0.59 -10.61 -4.44
CA LEU A 63 0.27 -11.04 -3.34
C LEU A 63 -0.35 -10.64 -2.00
N VAL A 64 -0.79 -9.39 -1.90
CA VAL A 64 -1.47 -8.89 -0.69
C VAL A 64 -2.65 -9.80 -0.36
N ARG A 65 -3.53 -10.11 -1.32
CA ARG A 65 -4.66 -11.00 -1.05
C ARG A 65 -4.23 -12.37 -0.53
N LEU A 66 -3.19 -12.96 -1.10
CA LEU A 66 -2.70 -14.29 -0.71
C LEU A 66 -2.08 -14.30 0.69
N LEU A 67 -1.36 -13.25 1.07
CA LEU A 67 -0.75 -13.13 2.41
C LEU A 67 -1.80 -13.09 3.54
N PHE A 68 -3.05 -12.74 3.22
CA PHE A 68 -4.16 -12.67 4.16
C PHE A 68 -5.28 -13.68 3.88
N SER A 69 -5.07 -14.64 2.95
CA SER A 69 -6.08 -15.64 2.61
C SER A 69 -6.21 -16.78 3.62
N GLU A 70 -5.23 -16.94 4.53
CA GLU A 70 -5.28 -17.89 5.64
C GLU A 70 -5.15 -17.16 6.99
N PRO A 71 -5.76 -17.67 8.09
CA PRO A 71 -5.63 -17.05 9.40
C PRO A 71 -4.16 -16.96 9.81
N SER A 72 -3.73 -15.75 10.20
CA SER A 72 -2.45 -15.51 10.87
C SER A 72 -2.23 -16.54 12.00
N PRO A 73 -1.05 -17.18 12.11
CA PRO A 73 0.26 -16.59 11.82
C PRO A 73 1.12 -17.28 10.74
N ALA A 74 0.57 -18.11 9.85
CA ALA A 74 1.40 -18.91 8.92
C ALA A 74 2.12 -18.14 7.78
N PRO A 75 1.57 -17.07 7.16
CA PRO A 75 2.22 -16.46 5.98
C PRO A 75 3.32 -15.43 6.27
N ILE A 76 3.38 -14.88 7.49
CA ILE A 76 4.25 -13.73 7.85
C ILE A 76 5.45 -14.15 8.74
N LYS A 77 5.57 -15.43 9.11
CA LYS A 77 6.73 -15.95 9.88
C LYS A 77 7.60 -16.91 9.07
#